data_AF-A0A8B9AJH2-F1
#
_entry.id   AF-A0A8B9AJH2-F1
#
_cell.length_a   1.000
_cell.length_b   1.000
_cell.length_c   1.000
_cell.angle_alpha   90.00
_cell.angle_beta   90.00
_cell.angle_gamma   90.00
#
_symmetry.space_group_name_H-M   'P 1'
#
loop_
_entity.id
_entity.type
_entity.pdbx_description
1 polymer ?
#
loop_
_entity_poly.entity_id
_entity_poly.type
_entity_poly.pdbx_seq_one_letter_code
_entity_poly.pdbx_strand_id
1 'polypeptide(L)'
;MARNPMESNDELNYLVIRYLQESGFTNAAFAFGHESRINRIPIEEDLIPPGTLVAIVQKGLLYTELEEKLGNGNSYLMTKNINEVQQMIKEKKEKIKNEQEKENNNKRESKRERQDTDREQEKDKKMKKVNEEEKEKEMQQQEHQDKDIAKNHGDMTKAKLSADGVSGG
;
A
#
# COMPACT_ATOMS: atom_id res chain seq x y z
N MET A 1 37.60 7.31 48.84
CA MET A 1 38.15 6.11 48.16
C MET A 1 37.47 6.00 46.82
N ALA A 2 38.22 6.03 45.72
CA ALA A 2 37.65 5.94 44.37
C ALA A 2 37.13 4.51 44.12
N ARG A 3 35.94 4.39 43.51
CA ARG A 3 35.39 3.11 43.05
C ARG A 3 36.37 2.47 42.07
N ASN A 4 36.81 1.24 42.35
CA ASN A 4 37.35 0.40 41.29
C ASN A 4 36.16 0.04 40.38
N PRO A 5 36.24 0.31 39.07
CA PRO A 5 35.16 -0.05 38.15
C PRO A 5 34.96 -1.57 38.18
N MET A 6 33.72 -2.01 38.34
CA MET A 6 33.36 -3.41 38.12
C MET A 6 33.73 -3.76 36.68
N GLU A 7 34.45 -4.86 36.47
CA GLU A 7 34.62 -5.36 35.11
C GLU A 7 33.25 -5.77 34.57
N SER A 8 32.99 -5.53 33.28
CA SER A 8 31.68 -5.83 32.66
C SER A 8 31.18 -7.26 32.91
N ASN A 9 32.11 -8.20 33.11
CA ASN A 9 31.82 -9.60 33.42
C ASN A 9 31.25 -9.80 34.84
N ASP A 10 31.68 -8.99 35.82
CA ASP A 10 31.24 -9.08 37.21
C ASP A 10 29.79 -8.62 37.37
N GLU A 11 29.41 -7.54 36.67
CA GLU A 11 28.03 -7.06 36.67
C GLU A 11 27.06 -8.11 36.11
N LEU A 12 27.44 -8.76 35.00
CA LEU A 12 26.63 -9.83 34.41
C LEU A 12 26.55 -11.03 35.35
N ASN A 13 27.66 -11.48 35.91
CA ASN A 13 27.69 -12.60 36.85
C ASN A 13 26.81 -12.32 38.07
N TYR A 14 26.81 -11.09 38.57
CA TYR A 14 25.93 -10.69 39.66
C TYR A 14 24.44 -10.77 39.28
N LEU A 15 24.07 -10.25 38.10
CA LEU A 15 22.70 -10.34 37.60
C LEU A 15 22.24 -11.79 37.43
N VAL A 16 23.14 -12.68 36.99
CA VAL A 16 22.86 -14.13 36.87
C VAL A 16 22.60 -14.74 38.25
N ILE A 17 23.43 -14.45 39.25
CA ILE A 17 23.25 -14.97 40.62
C ILE A 17 21.95 -14.49 41.21
N ARG A 18 21.64 -13.20 41.06
CA ARG A 18 20.38 -12.60 41.51
C ARG A 18 19.18 -13.29 40.87
N TYR A 19 19.22 -13.52 39.56
CA TYR A 19 18.18 -14.28 38.87
C TYR A 19 18.01 -15.70 39.42
N LEU A 20 19.11 -16.42 39.66
CA LEU A 20 19.07 -17.77 40.22
C LEU A 20 18.44 -17.78 41.62
N GLN A 21 18.79 -16.80 42.46
CA GLN A 21 18.21 -16.64 43.80
C GLN A 21 16.71 -16.28 43.72
N GLU A 22 16.34 -15.29 42.92
CA GLU A 22 14.96 -14.83 42.72
C GLU A 22 14.05 -15.94 42.16
N SER A 23 14.61 -16.84 41.34
CA SER A 23 13.89 -17.98 40.75
C SER A 23 13.88 -19.23 41.63
N GLY A 24 14.55 -19.21 42.79
CA GLY A 24 14.61 -20.35 43.72
C GLY A 24 15.63 -21.43 43.39
N PHE A 25 16.57 -21.19 42.46
CA PHE A 25 17.63 -22.12 42.09
C PHE A 25 18.82 -22.06 43.07
N THR A 26 18.57 -22.35 44.34
CA THR A 26 19.53 -22.17 45.45
C THR A 26 20.86 -22.92 45.25
N ASN A 27 20.82 -24.18 44.83
CA ASN A 27 22.03 -24.98 44.57
C ASN A 27 22.87 -24.42 43.40
N ALA A 28 22.20 -23.95 42.34
CA ALA A 28 22.86 -23.35 41.20
C ALA A 28 23.46 -21.99 41.55
N ALA A 29 22.74 -21.16 42.30
CA ALA A 29 23.23 -19.87 42.81
C ALA A 29 24.48 -20.06 43.69
N PHE A 30 24.49 -21.09 44.55
CA PHE A 30 25.65 -21.42 45.39
C PHE A 30 26.87 -21.83 44.56
N ALA A 31 26.70 -22.80 43.66
CA ALA A 31 27.79 -23.28 42.81
C ALA A 31 28.36 -22.16 41.92
N PHE A 32 27.47 -21.42 41.26
CA PHE A 32 27.86 -20.31 40.37
C PHE A 32 28.50 -19.15 41.15
N GLY A 33 28.02 -18.80 42.33
CA GLY A 33 28.63 -17.78 43.19
C GLY A 33 30.07 -18.13 43.60
N HIS A 34 30.35 -19.42 43.81
CA HIS A 34 31.70 -19.89 44.08
C HIS A 34 32.60 -19.86 42.83
N GLU A 35 32.10 -20.35 41.68
CA GLU A 35 32.85 -20.40 40.41
C GLU A 35 33.16 -19.02 39.84
N SER A 36 32.19 -18.11 39.88
CA SER A 36 32.31 -16.73 39.38
C SER A 36 33.17 -15.83 40.27
N ARG A 37 33.51 -16.28 41.50
CA ARG A 37 34.22 -15.48 42.52
C ARG A 37 33.52 -14.16 42.89
N ILE A 38 32.22 -14.03 42.61
CA ILE A 38 31.46 -12.79 42.88
C ILE A 38 31.51 -12.42 44.37
N ASN A 39 31.60 -13.41 45.26
CA ASN A 39 31.58 -13.26 46.71
C ASN A 39 32.75 -12.42 47.27
N ARG A 40 33.73 -12.05 46.43
CA ARG A 40 34.85 -11.17 46.77
C ARG A 40 34.59 -9.71 46.49
N ILE A 41 33.48 -9.41 45.82
CA ILE A 41 33.10 -8.07 45.41
C ILE A 41 32.08 -7.55 46.44
N PRO A 42 32.33 -6.38 47.06
CA PRO A 42 31.33 -5.73 47.89
C PRO A 42 30.23 -5.15 46.99
N ILE A 43 29.19 -5.93 46.74
CA ILE A 43 28.03 -5.47 45.97
C ILE A 43 26.97 -5.02 46.96
N GLU A 44 26.54 -3.76 46.85
CA GLU A 44 25.41 -3.23 47.58
C GLU A 44 24.15 -3.97 47.10
N GLU A 45 23.71 -5.00 47.85
CA GLU A 45 22.55 -5.85 47.50
C GLU A 45 21.25 -5.04 47.27
N ASP A 46 21.18 -3.84 47.83
CA ASP A 46 20.03 -2.91 47.73
C ASP A 46 19.96 -2.11 46.42
N LEU A 47 20.99 -2.13 45.57
CA LEU A 47 21.00 -1.25 44.38
C LEU A 47 20.24 -1.83 43.18
N ILE A 48 20.02 -3.15 43.13
CA ILE A 48 19.47 -3.85 41.96
C ILE A 48 18.06 -4.39 42.29
N PRO A 49 17.01 -3.86 41.63
CA PRO A 49 15.65 -4.36 41.81
C PRO A 49 15.46 -5.82 41.38
N PRO A 50 14.51 -6.55 41.99
CA PRO A 50 14.14 -7.88 41.53
C PRO A 50 13.73 -7.91 40.05
N GLY A 51 14.11 -8.96 39.33
CA GLY A 51 13.77 -9.14 37.91
C GLY A 51 14.61 -8.32 36.94
N THR A 52 15.69 -7.67 37.39
CA THR A 52 16.54 -6.82 36.52
C THR A 52 17.10 -7.60 35.33
N LEU A 53 17.63 -8.81 35.54
CA LEU A 53 18.16 -9.64 34.44
C LEU A 53 17.06 -9.95 33.40
N VAL A 54 15.88 -10.35 33.88
CA VAL A 54 14.74 -10.66 33.02
C VAL A 54 14.32 -9.43 32.20
N ALA A 55 14.25 -8.26 32.83
CA ALA A 55 13.91 -7.01 32.15
C ALA A 55 14.94 -6.63 31.08
N ILE A 56 16.24 -6.80 31.35
CA ILE A 56 17.31 -6.55 30.37
C ILE A 56 17.17 -7.50 29.18
N VAL A 57 17.00 -8.81 29.43
CA VAL A 57 16.83 -9.81 28.36
C VAL A 57 15.58 -9.51 27.52
N GLN A 58 14.45 -9.20 28.16
CA GLN A 58 13.22 -8.83 27.47
C GLN A 58 13.39 -7.58 26.59
N LYS A 59 14.06 -6.54 27.10
CA LYS A 59 14.37 -5.33 26.33
C LYS A 59 15.34 -5.62 25.17
N GLY A 60 16.33 -6.48 25.38
CA GLY A 60 17.28 -6.91 24.35
C GLY A 60 16.59 -7.62 23.18
N LEU A 61 15.70 -8.58 23.48
CA LEU A 61 14.93 -9.30 22.44
C LEU A 61 14.05 -8.35 21.61
N LEU A 62 13.39 -7.39 22.27
CA LEU A 62 12.59 -6.37 21.58
C LEU A 62 13.43 -5.43 20.73
N TYR A 63 14.64 -5.10 21.18
CA TYR A 63 15.57 -4.30 20.42
C TYR A 63 15.99 -5.03 19.13
N THR A 64 16.33 -6.32 19.22
CA THR A 64 16.65 -7.15 18.04
C THR A 64 15.48 -7.24 17.06
N GLU A 65 14.26 -7.51 17.53
CA GLU A 65 13.07 -7.55 16.67
C GLU A 65 12.81 -6.21 15.96
N LEU A 66 13.14 -5.10 16.61
CA LEU A 66 12.99 -3.77 16.05
C LEU A 66 14.09 -3.40 15.06
N GLU A 67 15.35 -3.75 15.32
CA GLU A 67 16.46 -3.54 14.37
C GLU A 67 16.18 -4.22 13.03
N GLU A 68 15.69 -5.47 13.07
CA GLU A 68 15.31 -6.21 11.87
C GLU A 68 14.16 -5.53 11.09
N LYS A 69 13.22 -4.90 11.81
CA LYS A 69 11.99 -4.35 11.20
C LYS A 69 12.09 -2.89 10.79
N LEU A 70 13.01 -2.13 11.39
CA LEU A 70 13.09 -0.68 11.21
C LEU A 70 14.43 -0.20 10.66
N GLY A 71 15.48 -1.02 10.68
CA GLY A 71 16.82 -0.68 10.15
C GLY A 71 17.53 0.47 10.86
N ASN A 72 16.84 1.19 11.76
CA ASN A 72 17.30 2.42 12.37
C ASN A 72 17.24 2.26 13.90
N GLY A 73 18.42 2.05 14.50
CA GLY A 73 18.65 1.85 15.93
C GLY A 73 18.22 3.05 16.78
N ASN A 74 16.92 3.19 17.01
CA ASN A 74 16.37 4.22 17.87
C ASN A 74 16.54 3.82 19.35
N SER A 75 17.66 4.24 19.93
CA SER A 75 18.00 4.12 21.37
C SER A 75 16.88 4.60 22.31
N TYR A 76 16.01 5.51 21.86
CA TYR A 76 14.83 6.03 22.58
C TYR A 76 13.81 4.94 23.01
N LEU A 77 13.89 3.74 22.45
CA LEU A 77 13.01 2.64 22.80
C LEU A 77 13.47 1.86 24.05
N MET A 78 14.76 1.95 24.41
CA MET A 78 15.31 1.29 25.62
C MET A 78 14.77 1.89 26.92
N THR A 79 14.32 3.15 26.88
CA THR A 79 13.76 3.87 28.03
C THR A 79 12.26 3.63 28.23
N LYS A 80 11.57 3.03 27.26
CA LYS A 80 10.11 2.82 27.31
C LYS A 80 9.74 1.49 27.95
N ASN A 81 8.55 1.44 28.55
CA ASN A 81 8.00 0.22 29.09
C ASN A 81 7.70 -0.80 28.00
N ILE A 82 7.75 -2.09 28.34
CA ILE A 82 7.55 -3.19 27.39
C ILE A 82 6.21 -3.08 26.66
N ASN A 83 5.16 -2.68 27.39
CA ASN A 83 3.82 -2.50 26.86
C ASN A 83 3.74 -1.33 25.87
N GLU A 84 4.46 -0.23 26.15
CA GLU A 84 4.51 0.93 25.25
C GLU A 84 5.23 0.59 23.95
N VAL A 85 6.31 -0.19 24.02
CA VAL A 85 7.04 -0.67 22.84
C VAL A 85 6.15 -1.57 21.99
N GLN A 86 5.47 -2.53 22.61
CA GLN A 86 4.51 -3.40 21.91
C GLN A 86 3.36 -2.60 21.27
N GLN A 87 2.85 -1.57 21.97
CA GLN A 87 1.80 -0.71 21.44
C GLN A 87 2.29 0.09 20.22
N MET A 88 3.49 0.69 20.29
CA MET A 88 4.07 1.41 19.15
C MET A 88 4.29 0.49 17.94
N ILE A 89 4.72 -0.76 18.17
CA ILE A 89 4.85 -1.77 17.11
C ILE A 89 3.48 -2.05 16.48
N LYS A 90 2.43 -2.23 17.29
CA LYS A 90 1.07 -2.48 16.81
C LYS A 90 0.52 -1.31 16.01
N GLU A 91 0.64 -0.09 16.53
CA GLU A 91 0.20 1.14 15.86
C GLU A 91 0.91 1.33 14.52
N LYS A 92 2.20 1.03 14.45
CA LYS A 92 2.97 1.16 13.21
C LYS A 92 2.59 0.09 12.17
N LYS A 93 2.30 -1.14 12.60
CA LYS A 93 1.75 -2.19 11.72
C LYS A 93 0.39 -1.79 11.13
N GLU A 94 -0.50 -1.23 11.95
CA GLU A 94 -1.79 -0.73 11.49
C GLU A 94 -1.64 0.43 10.49
N LYS A 95 -0.70 1.36 10.73
CA LYS A 95 -0.42 2.44 9.78
C LYS A 95 0.05 1.93 8.42
N ILE A 96 1.00 0.99 8.40
CA ILE A 96 1.51 0.39 7.15
C ILE A 96 0.38 -0.31 6.39
N LYS A 97 -0.46 -1.08 7.10
CA LYS A 97 -1.61 -1.77 6.50
C LYS A 97 -2.61 -0.78 5.90
N ASN A 98 -2.94 0.28 6.64
CA ASN A 98 -3.88 1.30 6.18
C ASN A 98 -3.34 2.09 4.97
N GLU A 99 -2.03 2.36 4.92
CA GLU A 99 -1.39 3.00 3.77
C GLU A 99 -1.45 2.12 2.52
N GLN A 100 -1.17 0.81 2.66
CA GLN A 100 -1.30 -0.15 1.55
C GLN A 100 -2.75 -0.29 1.06
N GLU A 101 -3.73 -0.29 1.97
CA GLU A 101 -5.15 -0.32 1.60
C GLU A 101 -5.59 0.94 0.86
N LYS A 102 -5.13 2.13 1.30
CA LYS A 102 -5.38 3.40 0.61
C LYS A 102 -4.78 3.42 -0.80
N GLU A 103 -3.53 2.97 -0.94
CA GLU A 103 -2.88 2.91 -2.26
C GLU A 103 -3.62 1.95 -3.21
N ASN A 104 -4.07 0.81 -2.70
CA ASN A 104 -4.86 -0.15 -3.48
C ASN A 104 -6.23 0.39 -3.89
N ASN A 105 -6.91 1.12 -3.01
CA ASN A 105 -8.19 1.76 -3.34
C ASN A 105 -8.00 2.84 -4.41
N ASN A 106 -6.99 3.70 -4.28
CA ASN A 106 -6.69 4.72 -5.30
C ASN A 106 -6.39 4.10 -6.67
N LYS A 107 -5.62 2.99 -6.72
CA LYS A 107 -5.38 2.26 -7.98
C LYS A 107 -6.66 1.70 -8.60
N ARG A 108 -7.58 1.18 -7.77
CA ARG A 108 -8.88 0.66 -8.24
C ARG A 108 -9.77 1.77 -8.77
N GLU A 109 -9.81 2.90 -8.08
CA GLU A 109 -10.59 4.07 -8.48
C GLU A 109 -10.09 4.65 -9.80
N SER A 110 -8.78 4.87 -9.92
CA SER A 110 -8.17 5.35 -11.17
C SER A 110 -8.37 4.37 -12.35
N LYS A 111 -8.45 3.05 -12.07
CA LYS A 111 -8.77 2.05 -13.10
C LYS A 111 -10.24 2.09 -13.52
N ARG A 112 -11.16 2.39 -12.61
CA ARG A 112 -12.59 2.56 -12.91
C ARG A 112 -12.83 3.82 -13.74
N GLU A 113 -12.23 4.94 -13.35
CA GLU A 113 -12.33 6.21 -14.10
C GLU A 113 -11.87 6.06 -15.56
N ARG A 114 -10.73 5.38 -15.79
CA ARG A 114 -10.24 5.06 -17.14
C ARG A 114 -11.22 4.19 -17.93
N GLN A 115 -11.80 3.18 -17.28
CA GLN A 115 -12.75 2.29 -17.93
C GLN A 115 -14.05 3.01 -18.32
N ASP A 116 -14.51 3.96 -17.49
CA ASP A 116 -15.71 4.73 -17.78
C ASP A 116 -15.45 5.76 -18.90
N THR A 117 -14.29 6.43 -18.89
CA THR A 117 -13.90 7.33 -20.00
C THR A 117 -13.75 6.58 -21.33
N ASP A 118 -13.14 5.39 -21.33
CA ASP A 118 -13.02 4.57 -22.54
C ASP A 118 -14.40 4.18 -23.10
N ARG A 119 -15.33 3.78 -22.23
CA ARG A 119 -16.72 3.44 -22.62
C ARG A 119 -17.47 4.63 -23.20
N GLU A 120 -17.28 5.81 -22.63
CA GLU A 120 -17.94 7.03 -23.08
C GLU A 120 -17.41 7.46 -24.46
N GLN A 121 -16.09 7.42 -24.66
CA GLN A 121 -15.47 7.64 -25.98
C GLN A 121 -15.93 6.61 -27.03
N GLU A 122 -16.15 5.35 -26.64
CA GLU A 122 -16.62 4.31 -27.55
C GLU A 122 -18.07 4.56 -27.99
N LYS A 123 -18.93 5.02 -27.07
CA LYS A 123 -20.31 5.43 -27.36
C LYS A 123 -20.36 6.62 -28.31
N ASP A 124 -19.53 7.64 -28.06
CA ASP A 124 -19.45 8.82 -28.93
C ASP A 124 -18.97 8.48 -30.34
N LYS A 125 -17.97 7.60 -30.46
CA LYS A 125 -17.50 7.11 -31.77
C LYS A 125 -18.60 6.36 -32.52
N LYS A 126 -19.37 5.50 -31.83
CA LYS A 126 -20.50 4.79 -32.43
C LYS A 126 -21.59 5.76 -32.90
N MET A 127 -21.95 6.75 -32.08
CA MET A 127 -22.99 7.73 -32.42
C MET A 127 -22.61 8.58 -33.64
N LYS A 128 -21.35 9.04 -33.72
CA LYS A 128 -20.85 9.78 -34.89
C LYS A 128 -20.94 8.96 -36.17
N LYS A 129 -20.57 7.68 -36.09
CA LYS A 129 -20.61 6.77 -37.24
C LYS A 129 -22.03 6.53 -37.74
N VAL A 130 -23.00 6.37 -36.84
CA VAL A 130 -24.43 6.23 -37.20
C VAL A 130 -24.94 7.49 -37.91
N ASN A 131 -24.62 8.69 -37.39
CA ASN A 131 -25.03 9.94 -38.02
C ASN A 131 -24.40 10.16 -39.41
N GLU A 132 -23.15 9.72 -39.62
CA GLU A 132 -22.52 9.77 -40.95
C GLU A 132 -23.21 8.81 -41.93
N GLU A 133 -23.50 7.58 -41.50
CA GLU A 133 -24.23 6.59 -42.31
C GLU A 133 -25.66 7.05 -42.65
N GLU A 134 -26.36 7.74 -41.74
CA GLU A 134 -27.67 8.33 -42.04
C GLU A 134 -27.57 9.45 -43.07
N LYS A 135 -26.60 10.37 -42.92
CA LYS A 135 -26.40 11.46 -43.89
C LYS A 135 -26.04 10.95 -45.29
N GLU A 136 -25.22 9.91 -45.39
CA GLU A 136 -24.91 9.28 -46.69
C GLU A 136 -26.16 8.68 -47.34
N LYS A 137 -27.03 8.03 -46.57
CA LYS A 137 -28.29 7.46 -47.08
C LYS A 137 -29.27 8.55 -47.55
N GLU A 138 -29.38 9.65 -46.81
CA GLU A 138 -30.21 10.79 -47.21
C GLU A 138 -29.71 11.40 -48.53
N MET A 139 -28.40 11.62 -48.65
CA MET A 139 -27.79 12.18 -49.85
C MET A 139 -28.01 11.28 -51.08
N GLN A 140 -27.88 9.95 -50.91
CA GLN A 140 -28.16 8.98 -52.00
C GLN A 140 -29.64 8.97 -52.40
N GLN A 141 -30.57 9.07 -51.45
CA GLN A 141 -32.00 9.16 -51.76
C GLN A 141 -32.36 10.42 -52.54
N GLN A 142 -31.77 11.55 -52.15
CA GLN A 142 -32.01 12.83 -52.79
C GLN A 142 -31.46 12.84 -54.22
N GLU A 143 -30.27 12.25 -54.43
CA GLU A 143 -29.68 12.10 -55.76
C GLU A 143 -30.52 11.17 -56.68
N HIS A 144 -31.14 10.13 -56.12
CA HIS A 144 -32.08 9.28 -56.84
C HIS A 144 -33.36 10.03 -57.24
N GLN A 145 -33.94 10.80 -56.33
CA GLN A 145 -35.12 11.62 -56.62
C GLN A 145 -34.84 12.66 -57.71
N ASP A 146 -33.68 13.34 -57.66
CA ASP A 146 -33.29 14.32 -58.67
C ASP A 146 -33.09 13.68 -60.05
N LYS A 147 -32.50 12.46 -60.10
CA LYS A 147 -32.35 11.68 -61.35
C LYS A 147 -33.69 11.26 -61.94
N ASP A 148 -34.65 10.87 -61.10
CA ASP A 148 -36.01 10.48 -61.54
C ASP A 148 -36.81 11.70 -62.05
N ILE A 149 -36.67 12.85 -61.40
CA ILE A 149 -37.27 14.13 -61.85
C ILE A 149 -36.68 14.53 -63.21
N ALA A 150 -35.36 14.44 -63.39
CA ALA A 150 -34.69 14.78 -64.64
C ALA A 150 -35.11 13.85 -65.80
N LYS A 151 -35.29 12.55 -65.54
CA LYS A 151 -35.80 11.58 -66.54
C LYS A 151 -37.21 11.92 -67.00
N ASN A 152 -38.11 12.19 -66.06
CA ASN A 152 -39.50 12.57 -66.37
C ASN A 152 -39.57 13.88 -67.17
N HIS A 153 -38.70 14.84 -66.87
CA HIS A 153 -38.65 16.12 -67.58
C HIS A 153 -38.12 15.97 -69.02
N GLY A 154 -37.23 15.00 -69.27
CA GLY A 154 -36.70 14.66 -70.59
C GLY A 154 -37.71 13.93 -71.50
N ASP A 155 -38.55 13.05 -70.93
CA ASP A 155 -39.59 12.37 -71.69
C ASP A 155 -40.74 13.33 -72.09
N MET A 156 -41.07 14.31 -71.24
CA MET A 156 -42.08 15.33 -71.58
C MET A 156 -41.61 16.30 -72.70
N THR A 157 -40.33 16.66 -72.77
CA THR A 157 -39.80 17.49 -73.87
C THR A 157 -39.71 16.73 -75.18
N LYS A 158 -39.43 15.42 -75.14
CA LYS A 158 -39.41 14.56 -76.34
C LYS A 158 -40.80 14.33 -76.92
N ALA A 159 -41.82 14.18 -76.07
CA ALA A 159 -43.23 14.07 -76.50
C ALA A 159 -43.78 15.38 -77.08
N LYS A 160 -43.28 16.55 -76.64
CA LYS A 160 -43.71 17.86 -77.15
C LYS A 160 -43.17 18.16 -78.56
N LEU A 161 -41.97 17.69 -78.89
CA LEU A 161 -41.37 17.88 -80.22
C LEU A 161 -42.00 16.98 -81.31
N SER A 162 -42.71 15.91 -80.93
CA SER A 162 -43.43 15.06 -81.90
C SER A 162 -44.85 15.54 -82.24
N ALA A 163 -45.39 16.52 -81.52
CA ALA A 163 -46.78 16.98 -81.70
C ALA A 163 -46.94 18.20 -82.64
N ASP A 164 -45.87 18.99 -82.86
CA ASP A 164 -45.92 20.24 -83.66
C ASP A 164 -45.47 20.06 -85.13
N GLY A 165 -45.46 18.84 -85.64
CA GLY A 165 -45.06 18.51 -87.01
C GLY A 165 -46.20 18.30 -88.00
N VAL A 166 -47.25 19.13 -88.00
CA VAL A 166 -48.27 19.11 -89.07
C VAL A 166 -48.73 20.53 -89.45
N SER A 167 -48.78 20.77 -90.77
CA SER A 167 -49.35 21.90 -91.53
C SER A 167 -48.42 23.12 -91.72
N GLY A 168 -48.10 23.58 -92.92
CA GLY A 168 -48.59 23.27 -94.27
C GLY A 168 -48.03 24.31 -95.26
N GLY A 169 -48.30 24.13 -96.57
CA GLY A 169 -48.06 25.12 -97.63
C GLY A 169 -47.00 24.72 -98.63
#